data_AF-A0A4Y2Q057-F1
#
_entry.id   AF-A0A4Y2Q057-F1
#
_cell.length_a   1.000
_cell.length_b   1.000
_cell.length_c   1.000
_cell.angle_alpha   90.00
_cell.angle_beta   90.00
_cell.angle_gamma   90.00
#
_symmetry.space_group_name_H-M   'P 1'
#
loop_
_entity.id
_entity.type
_entity.pdbx_description
1 polymer ?
#
loop_
_entity_poly.entity_id
_entity_poly.type
_entity_poly.pdbx_seq_one_letter_code
_entity_poly.pdbx_strand_id
1 'polypeptide(L)'
;MPPKKRQSIVRAHLKTRRDKVMRACETPEQSDAPVEQSRLRMSASRTIETPEVRRDRLEEDRHRNNETTEQRESCVEETRVRIVQTRELLRQGNLKLEAFKYDPQDDYQVHPNVYFGKMDIVCVHCSAKNFKGESPGMCCSYEL
;
A
#
# COMPACT_ATOMS: atom_id res chain seq x y z
N MET A 1 14.94 29.11 27.99
CA MET A 1 14.00 30.16 27.54
C MET A 1 13.44 29.79 26.19
N PRO A 2 12.12 29.94 25.93
CA PRO A 2 11.54 29.71 24.61
C PRO A 2 11.92 30.85 23.64
N PRO A 3 12.22 30.56 22.36
CA PRO A 3 12.57 31.60 21.40
C PRO A 3 11.36 32.49 21.12
N LYS A 4 11.54 33.81 21.23
CA LYS A 4 10.50 34.80 20.90
C LYS A 4 10.24 34.76 19.39
N LYS A 5 9.01 34.41 18.98
CA LYS A 5 8.61 34.46 17.56
C LYS A 5 8.70 35.91 17.07
N ARG A 6 9.51 36.14 16.03
CA ARG A 6 9.68 37.46 15.38
C ARG A 6 8.36 37.87 14.72
N GLN A 7 7.96 39.14 14.88
CA GLN A 7 6.69 39.67 14.34
C GLN A 7 6.53 39.45 12.83
N SER A 8 7.62 39.39 12.06
CA SER A 8 7.63 39.08 10.63
C SER A 8 7.09 37.69 10.31
N ILE A 9 7.39 36.69 11.15
CA ILE A 9 6.94 35.30 10.99
C ILE A 9 5.42 35.22 11.20
N VAL A 10 4.91 35.95 12.20
CA VAL A 10 3.47 36.01 12.50
C VAL A 10 2.71 36.67 11.35
N ARG A 11 3.23 37.77 10.78
CA ARG A 11 2.62 38.45 9.62
C ARG A 11 2.63 37.56 8.37
N ALA A 12 3.72 36.86 8.09
CA ALA A 12 3.82 35.93 6.97
C ALA A 12 2.79 34.79 7.10
N HIS A 13 2.68 34.17 8.28
CA HIS A 13 1.73 33.09 8.54
C HIS A 13 0.27 33.53 8.36
N LEU A 14 -0.08 34.75 8.82
CA LEU A 14 -1.42 35.30 8.65
C LEU A 14 -1.74 35.59 7.17
N LYS A 15 -0.77 36.09 6.40
CA LYS A 15 -0.91 36.32 4.96
C LYS A 15 -1.11 34.99 4.21
N THR A 16 -0.25 33.99 4.43
CA THR A 16 -0.40 32.67 3.82
C THR A 16 -1.74 32.01 4.15
N ARG A 17 -2.21 32.15 5.40
CA ARG A 17 -3.51 31.61 5.80
C ARG A 17 -4.67 32.32 5.09
N ARG A 18 -4.60 33.64 4.91
CA ARG A 18 -5.60 34.40 4.14
C ARG A 18 -5.59 34.00 2.66
N ASP A 19 -4.42 33.94 2.05
CA ASP A 19 -4.27 33.56 0.63
C ASP A 19 -4.80 32.14 0.36
N LYS A 20 -4.62 31.21 1.31
CA LYS A 20 -5.18 29.85 1.24
C LYS A 20 -6.71 29.83 1.27
N VAL A 21 -7.32 30.67 2.12
CA VAL A 21 -8.78 30.79 2.20
C VAL A 21 -9.34 31.45 0.94
N MET A 22 -8.68 32.51 0.44
CA MET A 22 -9.07 33.15 -0.81
C MET A 22 -9.05 32.17 -1.98
N ARG A 23 -7.96 31.39 -2.12
CA ARG A 23 -7.84 30.36 -3.16
C ARG A 23 -8.90 29.26 -3.08
N ALA A 24 -9.37 28.91 -1.89
CA ALA A 24 -10.40 27.87 -1.72
C ALA A 24 -11.79 28.31 -2.23
N CYS A 25 -12.02 29.61 -2.41
CA CYS A 25 -13.29 30.17 -2.88
C CYS A 25 -13.19 30.77 -4.30
N GLU A 26 -12.05 30.65 -4.98
CA GLU A 26 -11.84 31.15 -6.35
C GLU A 26 -12.62 30.30 -7.36
N THR A 27 -13.25 30.96 -8.35
CA THR A 27 -13.84 30.26 -9.51
C THR A 27 -12.76 29.89 -10.53
N PRO A 28 -13.01 28.92 -11.42
CA PRO A 28 -12.08 28.58 -12.50
C PRO A 28 -11.69 29.80 -13.35
N GLU A 29 -12.65 30.66 -13.72
CA GLU A 29 -12.34 31.85 -14.54
C GLU A 29 -11.50 32.90 -13.79
N GLN A 30 -11.65 32.99 -12.46
CA GLN A 30 -10.83 33.86 -11.62
C GLN A 30 -9.39 33.33 -11.47
N SER A 31 -9.17 32.04 -11.69
CA SER A 31 -7.88 31.36 -11.57
C SER A 31 -7.04 31.46 -12.85
N ASP A 32 -7.70 31.50 -14.01
CA ASP A 32 -7.02 31.43 -15.31
C ASP A 32 -6.21 32.69 -15.64
N ALA A 33 -6.74 33.88 -15.35
CA ALA A 33 -6.04 35.15 -15.59
C ALA A 33 -4.71 35.29 -14.83
N PRO A 34 -4.61 35.02 -13.51
CA PRO A 34 -3.34 35.08 -12.79
C PRO A 34 -2.38 33.95 -13.19
N VAL A 35 -2.89 32.76 -13.55
CA VAL A 35 -2.07 31.67 -14.07
C VAL A 35 -1.44 32.06 -15.41
N GLU A 36 -2.23 32.60 -16.34
CA GLU A 36 -1.73 32.99 -17.65
C GLU A 36 -0.75 34.17 -17.54
N GLN A 37 -1.03 35.14 -16.67
CA GLN A 37 -0.08 36.21 -16.38
C GLN A 37 1.25 35.67 -15.80
N SER A 38 1.19 34.66 -14.93
CA SER A 38 2.39 34.00 -14.39
C SER A 38 3.16 33.27 -15.49
N ARG A 39 2.48 32.57 -16.39
CA ARG A 39 3.09 31.90 -17.55
C ARG A 39 3.83 32.89 -18.46
N LEU A 40 3.20 34.03 -18.77
CA LEU A 40 3.82 35.10 -19.56
C LEU A 40 5.03 35.73 -18.87
N ARG A 41 4.99 35.93 -17.55
CA ARG A 41 6.15 36.41 -16.79
C ARG A 41 7.31 35.42 -16.81
N MET A 42 7.02 34.14 -16.65
CA MET A 42 8.05 33.09 -16.71
C MET A 42 8.64 32.97 -18.11
N SER A 43 7.84 33.05 -19.18
CA SER A 43 8.35 32.98 -20.55
C SER A 43 9.21 34.20 -20.88
N ALA A 44 8.79 35.41 -20.50
CA ALA A 44 9.60 36.62 -20.67
C ALA A 44 10.93 36.53 -19.92
N SER A 45 10.92 36.01 -18.68
CA SER A 45 12.14 35.81 -17.88
C SER A 45 13.11 34.82 -18.53
N ARG A 46 12.60 33.76 -19.18
CA ARG A 46 13.41 32.79 -19.92
C ARG A 46 14.02 33.35 -21.20
N THR A 47 13.44 34.39 -21.81
CA THR A 47 13.98 35.00 -23.03
C THR A 47 15.21 35.88 -22.75
N ILE A 48 15.28 36.45 -21.54
CA ILE A 48 16.37 37.34 -21.12
C ILE A 48 17.37 36.64 -20.17
N GLU A 49 17.24 35.32 -19.97
CA GLU A 49 18.11 34.57 -19.06
C GLU A 49 19.56 34.52 -19.58
N THR A 50 20.53 34.65 -18.67
CA THR A 50 21.95 34.42 -19.00
C THR A 50 22.23 32.91 -19.13
N PRO A 51 23.27 32.51 -19.87
CA PRO A 51 23.59 31.09 -20.06
C PRO A 51 23.90 30.35 -18.75
N GLU A 52 24.42 31.03 -17.73
CA GLU A 52 24.66 30.46 -16.39
C GLU A 52 23.33 30.15 -15.68
N VAL A 53 22.42 31.14 -15.62
CA VAL A 53 21.09 30.96 -15.01
C VAL A 53 20.29 29.89 -15.75
N ARG A 54 20.43 29.81 -17.07
CA ARG A 54 19.83 28.76 -17.88
C ARG A 54 20.34 27.37 -17.50
N ARG A 55 21.64 27.22 -17.25
CA ARG A 55 22.25 25.95 -16.85
C ARG A 55 21.70 25.49 -15.50
N ASP A 56 21.74 26.37 -14.51
CA ASP A 56 21.29 26.06 -13.14
C ASP A 56 19.81 25.66 -13.14
N ARG A 57 18.96 26.38 -13.88
CA ARG A 57 17.54 26.03 -14.03
C ARG A 57 17.34 24.65 -14.66
N LEU A 58 18.10 24.32 -15.71
CA LEU A 58 18.00 23.00 -16.36
C LEU A 58 18.50 21.86 -15.46
N GLU A 59 19.49 22.13 -14.61
CA GLU A 59 19.99 21.18 -13.62
C GLU A 59 18.97 20.94 -12.51
N GLU A 60 18.32 22.00 -12.02
CA GLU A 60 17.23 21.90 -11.05
C GLU A 60 16.01 21.17 -11.63
N ASP A 61 15.64 21.45 -12.89
CA ASP A 61 14.57 20.73 -13.61
C ASP A 61 14.89 19.24 -13.77
N ARG A 62 16.17 18.88 -13.99
CA ARG A 62 16.61 17.47 -14.03
C ARG A 62 16.50 16.81 -12.67
N HIS A 63 16.95 17.47 -11.60
CA HIS A 63 16.89 16.93 -10.25
C HIS A 63 15.44 16.62 -9.85
N ARG A 64 14.52 17.58 -10.06
CA ARG A 64 13.09 17.40 -9.75
C ARG A 64 12.45 16.26 -10.53
N ASN A 65 12.79 16.13 -11.83
CA ASN A 65 12.28 15.04 -12.65
C ASN A 65 12.81 13.68 -12.18
N ASN A 66 14.10 13.59 -11.86
CA ASN A 66 14.71 12.37 -11.34
C ASN A 66 14.14 11.96 -9.97
N GLU A 67 13.95 12.91 -9.05
CA GLU A 67 13.27 12.65 -7.78
C GLU A 67 11.84 12.14 -8.00
N THR A 68 11.14 12.68 -9.01
CA THR A 68 9.78 12.23 -9.36
C THR A 68 9.79 10.82 -9.96
N THR A 69 10.79 10.45 -10.77
CA THR A 69 10.91 9.09 -11.32
C THR A 69 11.29 8.09 -10.24
N GLU A 70 12.27 8.40 -9.38
CA GLU A 70 12.70 7.53 -8.29
C GLU A 70 11.57 7.29 -7.28
N GLN A 71 10.81 8.33 -6.92
CA GLN A 71 9.65 8.19 -6.04
C GLN A 71 8.55 7.31 -6.66
N ARG A 72 8.32 7.44 -7.97
CA ARG A 72 7.37 6.58 -8.70
C ARG A 72 7.83 5.14 -8.74
N GLU A 73 9.10 4.90 -9.07
CA GLU A 73 9.69 3.56 -9.10
C GLU A 73 9.66 2.90 -7.72
N SER A 74 10.00 3.64 -6.67
CA SER A 74 9.92 3.17 -5.29
C SER A 74 8.49 2.74 -4.91
N CYS A 75 7.48 3.56 -5.22
CA CYS A 75 6.07 3.24 -4.93
C CYS A 75 5.59 2.00 -5.70
N VAL A 76 6.02 1.87 -6.97
CA VAL A 76 5.73 0.69 -7.80
C VAL A 76 6.40 -0.55 -7.20
N GLU A 77 7.67 -0.46 -6.82
CA GLU A 77 8.41 -1.59 -6.28
C GLU A 77 7.87 -2.04 -4.92
N GLU A 78 7.54 -1.11 -4.02
CA GLU A 78 6.83 -1.42 -2.76
C GLU A 78 5.51 -2.17 -3.03
N THR A 79 4.76 -1.72 -4.03
CA THR A 79 3.50 -2.36 -4.41
C THR A 79 3.74 -3.77 -4.94
N ARG A 80 4.80 -3.98 -5.74
CA ARG A 80 5.17 -5.31 -6.27
C ARG A 80 5.58 -6.26 -5.14
N VAL A 81 6.46 -5.81 -4.24
CA VAL A 81 6.89 -6.57 -3.07
C VAL A 81 5.68 -6.97 -2.22
N ARG A 82 4.77 -6.03 -1.93
CA ARG A 82 3.55 -6.31 -1.16
C ARG A 82 2.67 -7.36 -1.81
N ILE A 83 2.47 -7.30 -3.13
CA ILE A 83 1.67 -8.30 -3.87
C ILE A 83 2.31 -9.69 -3.81
N VAL A 84 3.62 -9.79 -4.01
CA VAL A 84 4.35 -11.06 -3.94
C VAL A 84 4.25 -11.66 -2.55
N GLN A 85 4.55 -10.88 -1.51
CA GLN A 85 4.43 -11.33 -0.11
C GLN A 85 3.01 -11.80 0.22
N THR A 86 1.99 -11.08 -0.23
CA THR A 86 0.58 -11.47 0.00
C THR A 86 0.27 -12.81 -0.69
N ARG A 87 0.75 -13.03 -1.91
CA ARG A 87 0.55 -14.29 -2.65
C ARG A 87 1.29 -15.45 -2.00
N GLU A 88 2.48 -15.24 -1.47
CA GLU A 88 3.27 -16.26 -0.77
C GLU A 88 2.60 -16.68 0.54
N LEU A 89 2.11 -15.72 1.34
CA LEU A 89 1.33 -16.01 2.54
C LEU A 89 0.07 -16.82 2.21
N LEU A 90 -0.62 -16.45 1.14
CA LEU A 90 -1.79 -17.20 0.66
C LEU A 90 -1.42 -18.62 0.20
N ARG A 91 -0.23 -18.84 -0.37
CA ARG A 91 0.24 -20.19 -0.73
C ARG A 91 0.57 -21.02 0.51
N GLN A 92 1.27 -20.45 1.48
CA GLN A 92 1.68 -21.15 2.71
C GLN A 92 0.49 -21.58 3.58
N GLY A 93 -0.65 -20.88 3.50
CA GLY A 93 -1.86 -21.29 4.22
C GLY A 93 -2.77 -22.24 3.44
N ASN A 94 -2.66 -22.36 2.12
CA ASN A 94 -3.75 -22.93 1.33
C ASN A 94 -3.56 -24.41 0.99
N LEU A 95 -4.12 -25.29 1.83
CA LEU A 95 -4.21 -26.73 1.59
C LEU A 95 -5.32 -27.14 0.60
N LYS A 96 -6.04 -26.18 -0.02
CA LYS A 96 -7.09 -26.52 -0.98
C LYS A 96 -6.45 -27.27 -2.16
N LEU A 97 -6.98 -28.47 -2.41
CA LEU A 97 -6.55 -29.37 -3.48
C LEU A 97 -5.18 -30.06 -3.29
N GLU A 98 -4.55 -29.96 -2.12
CA GLU A 98 -3.28 -30.66 -1.82
C GLU A 98 -3.47 -32.10 -1.28
N ALA A 99 -4.71 -32.57 -1.15
CA ALA A 99 -5.01 -33.92 -0.63
C ALA A 99 -4.35 -35.07 -1.40
N PHE A 100 -3.98 -34.86 -2.68
CA PHE A 100 -3.35 -35.87 -3.52
C PHE A 100 -1.82 -35.78 -3.59
N LYS A 101 -1.20 -34.79 -2.92
CA LYS A 101 0.25 -34.60 -2.90
C LYS A 101 0.79 -34.78 -1.49
N TYR A 102 0.61 -35.98 -0.94
CA TYR A 102 1.18 -36.32 0.35
C TYR A 102 2.71 -36.45 0.22
N ASP A 103 3.45 -35.58 0.91
CA ASP A 103 4.90 -35.69 1.08
C ASP A 103 5.21 -36.12 2.53
N PRO A 104 5.75 -37.33 2.77
CA PRO A 104 6.11 -37.79 4.10
C PRO A 104 7.17 -36.92 4.81
N GLN A 105 7.90 -36.08 4.07
CA GLN A 105 8.92 -35.20 4.64
C GLN A 105 8.34 -33.89 5.21
N ASP A 106 7.09 -33.56 4.88
CA ASP A 106 6.40 -32.38 5.40
C ASP A 106 5.80 -32.65 6.79
N ASP A 107 6.07 -31.76 7.74
CA ASP A 107 5.44 -31.80 9.05
C ASP A 107 4.05 -31.14 9.00
N TYR A 108 3.04 -31.94 8.62
CA TYR A 108 1.65 -31.49 8.58
C TYR A 108 1.06 -31.22 9.98
N GLN A 109 1.71 -31.65 11.09
CA GLN A 109 1.18 -31.41 12.43
C GLN A 109 1.31 -29.94 12.84
N VAL A 110 2.33 -29.24 12.33
CA VAL A 110 2.56 -27.82 12.62
C VAL A 110 1.84 -26.87 11.66
N HIS A 111 1.15 -27.41 10.65
CA HIS A 111 0.54 -26.57 9.62
C HIS A 111 -0.67 -25.78 10.18
N PRO A 112 -0.72 -24.45 10.02
CA PRO A 112 -1.73 -23.59 10.67
C PRO A 112 -3.19 -23.97 10.39
N ASN A 113 -3.44 -24.58 9.23
CA ASN A 113 -4.76 -25.00 8.78
C ASN A 113 -5.02 -26.52 8.89
N VAL A 114 -4.10 -27.30 9.48
CA VAL A 114 -4.32 -28.71 9.82
C VAL A 114 -4.55 -28.80 11.33
N TYR A 115 -5.77 -29.16 11.72
CA TYR A 115 -6.10 -29.45 13.12
C TYR A 115 -6.72 -30.83 13.21
N PHE A 116 -5.94 -31.81 13.64
CA PHE A 116 -6.46 -33.13 14.01
C PHE A 116 -7.06 -33.01 15.41
N GLY A 117 -8.39 -32.96 15.48
CA GLY A 117 -9.11 -32.90 16.76
C GLY A 117 -8.90 -34.15 17.62
N LYS A 118 -9.47 -34.17 18.83
CA LYS A 118 -9.51 -35.41 19.64
C LYS A 118 -10.61 -36.33 19.11
N MET A 119 -10.34 -37.64 19.06
CA MET A 119 -11.34 -38.67 18.78
C MET A 119 -12.06 -39.06 20.09
N ASP A 120 -12.99 -38.23 20.55
CA ASP A 120 -13.72 -38.40 21.79
C ASP A 120 -15.19 -38.81 21.59
N ILE A 121 -15.69 -38.78 20.34
CA ILE A 121 -17.04 -39.20 20.01
C ILE A 121 -17.07 -40.71 19.82
N VAL A 122 -17.80 -41.42 20.67
CA VAL A 122 -17.98 -42.87 20.53
C VAL A 122 -19.19 -43.16 19.64
N CYS A 123 -18.99 -43.94 18.58
CA CYS A 123 -20.05 -44.39 17.71
C CYS A 123 -20.99 -45.34 18.46
N VAL A 124 -22.28 -45.06 18.42
CA VAL A 124 -23.32 -45.89 19.06
C VAL A 124 -23.47 -47.28 18.42
N HIS A 125 -23.04 -47.45 17.17
CA HIS A 125 -23.25 -48.69 16.42
C HIS A 125 -22.10 -49.71 16.57
N CYS A 126 -20.85 -49.24 16.57
CA CYS A 126 -19.68 -50.11 16.63
C CYS A 126 -18.72 -49.79 17.79
N SER A 127 -19.04 -48.81 18.63
CA SER A 127 -18.18 -48.32 19.72
C SER A 127 -16.82 -47.76 19.29
N ALA A 128 -16.60 -47.52 17.99
CA ALA A 128 -15.39 -46.87 17.48
C ALA A 128 -15.33 -45.40 17.93
N LYS A 129 -14.11 -44.86 18.08
CA LYS A 129 -13.88 -43.45 18.38
C LYS A 129 -13.74 -42.66 17.07
N ASN A 130 -14.50 -41.56 16.98
CA ASN A 130 -14.61 -40.72 15.80
C ASN A 130 -14.24 -39.26 16.11
N PHE A 131 -13.95 -38.50 15.07
CA PHE A 131 -13.71 -37.06 15.21
C PHE A 131 -15.01 -36.26 15.29
N LYS A 132 -14.93 -35.09 15.93
CA LYS A 132 -16.01 -34.11 15.92
C LYS A 132 -16.27 -33.59 14.51
N GLY A 133 -17.46 -33.85 13.98
CA GLY A 133 -17.89 -33.44 12.64
C GLY A 133 -17.73 -34.51 11.56
N GLU A 134 -17.26 -35.71 11.91
CA GLU A 134 -17.25 -36.86 10.99
C GLU A 134 -18.68 -37.33 10.70
N SER A 135 -18.96 -37.70 9.45
CA SER A 135 -20.27 -38.18 9.03
C SER A 135 -20.64 -39.48 9.76
N PRO A 136 -21.86 -39.61 10.33
CA PRO A 136 -22.31 -40.85 10.94
C PRO A 136 -22.18 -42.04 9.98
N GLY A 137 -21.61 -43.15 10.45
CA GLY A 137 -21.46 -44.37 9.65
C GLY A 137 -20.13 -44.51 8.90
N MET A 138 -19.25 -43.51 8.87
CA MET A 138 -17.90 -43.66 8.28
C MET A 138 -17.08 -44.77 8.94
N CYS A 139 -17.26 -44.96 10.25
CA CYS A 139 -16.61 -46.00 11.05
C CYS A 139 -17.33 -47.37 11.02
N CYS A 140 -18.51 -47.45 10.41
CA CYS A 140 -19.30 -48.67 10.34
C CYS A 140 -19.30 -49.17 8.89
N SER A 141 -18.54 -50.21 8.59
CA SER A 141 -18.78 -50.95 7.35
C SER A 141 -20.19 -51.53 7.41
N TYR A 142 -21.03 -51.21 6.42
CA TYR A 142 -22.25 -51.99 6.20
C TYR A 142 -21.81 -53.41 5.81
N GLU A 143 -21.77 -54.33 6.77
CA GLU A 143 -21.89 -55.74 6.43
C GLU A 143 -23.36 -55.97 6.01
N LEU A 144 -23.53 -56.27 4.72
CA LEU A 144 -24.77 -56.81 4.16
C LEU A 144 -24.93 -58.28 4.56
#